data_AF-A0A926SJX7-F1
#
_entry.id   AF-A0A926SJX7-F1
#
_cell.length_a   1.000
_cell.length_b   1.000
_cell.length_c   1.000
_cell.angle_alpha   90.00
_cell.angle_beta   90.00
_cell.angle_gamma   90.00
#
_symmetry.space_group_name_H-M   'P 1'
#
loop_
_entity.id
_entity.type
_entity.pdbx_description
1 polymer ?
#
loop_
_entity_poly.entity_id
_entity_poly.type
_entity_poly.pdbx_seq_one_letter_code
_entity_poly.pdbx_strand_id
1 'polypeptide(L)'
;MAGRSTKKSTDPLRSSSPKEVIAGILADFKVGVDNVIFSVDTAQNRLLVLLVMRREEPFLGQWSLPGTLVRKGESLEDAAYRVLSEKIRVENLYLEQLYTFGGPDRDPRESQHQYGVRYLSVSYFALVRFAEAKLIADGVSGIAWYPLQQVPPLAFDHNQVLQYGYRRLRNKLEYSPVAFEVLPELFTLSDLYQLYTTVLGENFSDYSNFRSRLLKLGFLQDTGVKISRGAGRPASLYRFDADAFAPFKDKPLVFI
;
A
#
# COMPACT_ATOMS: atom_id res chain seq x y z
N MET A 1 -33.12 -65.24 41.63
CA MET A 1 -32.89 -65.56 40.21
C MET A 1 -33.66 -64.54 39.38
N ALA A 2 -32.94 -63.77 38.55
CA ALA A 2 -33.39 -62.85 37.48
C ALA A 2 -34.44 -61.77 37.86
N GLY A 3 -34.22 -60.46 37.72
CA GLY A 3 -33.43 -59.75 36.73
C GLY A 3 -34.38 -58.98 35.80
N ARG A 4 -34.63 -57.69 36.07
CA ARG A 4 -35.18 -56.76 35.08
C ARG A 4 -34.47 -55.42 35.19
N SER A 5 -33.40 -55.32 34.41
CA SER A 5 -32.65 -54.09 34.14
C SER A 5 -33.49 -53.21 33.22
N THR A 6 -33.90 -52.04 33.71
CA THR A 6 -34.46 -50.97 32.89
C THR A 6 -33.30 -50.27 32.16
N LYS A 7 -33.06 -50.66 30.90
CA LYS A 7 -32.23 -49.86 29.98
C LYS A 7 -32.93 -48.52 29.75
N LYS A 8 -32.43 -47.45 30.37
CA LYS A 8 -32.63 -46.09 29.86
C LYS A 8 -31.91 -46.02 28.50
N SER A 9 -32.67 -45.99 27.41
CA SER A 9 -32.13 -45.58 26.11
C SER A 9 -31.83 -44.09 26.19
N THR A 10 -30.56 -43.75 26.34
CA THR A 10 -30.07 -42.39 26.09
C THR A 10 -30.04 -42.20 24.57
N ASP A 11 -31.04 -41.50 24.06
CA ASP A 11 -31.08 -41.02 22.68
C ASP A 11 -29.93 -40.01 22.47
N PRO A 12 -28.92 -40.27 21.62
CA PRO A 12 -27.80 -39.36 21.43
C PRO A 12 -28.07 -38.45 20.23
N LEU A 13 -29.22 -37.77 20.22
CA LEU A 13 -29.50 -36.68 19.30
C LEU A 13 -29.87 -35.46 20.13
N ARG A 14 -28.86 -34.92 20.83
CA ARG A 14 -28.88 -33.50 21.19
C ARG A 14 -28.95 -32.74 19.87
N SER A 15 -30.13 -32.26 19.53
CA SER A 15 -30.32 -31.31 18.44
C SER A 15 -29.44 -30.09 18.72
N SER A 16 -28.34 -29.97 17.99
CA SER A 16 -27.51 -28.77 18.02
C SER A 16 -28.38 -27.56 17.69
N SER A 17 -28.19 -26.48 18.44
CA SER A 17 -28.93 -25.25 18.16
C SER A 17 -28.60 -24.75 16.73
N PRO A 18 -29.52 -24.08 16.02
CA PRO A 18 -29.25 -23.56 14.67
C PRO A 18 -27.96 -22.71 14.60
N LYS A 19 -27.58 -22.04 15.70
CA LYS A 19 -26.33 -21.28 15.82
C LYS A 19 -25.08 -22.18 15.83
N GLU A 20 -25.13 -23.34 16.46
CA GLU A 20 -24.02 -24.31 16.50
C GLU A 20 -23.82 -25.01 15.15
N VAL A 21 -24.91 -25.28 14.43
CA VAL A 21 -24.84 -25.84 13.07
C VAL A 21 -24.19 -24.84 12.10
N ILE A 22 -24.55 -23.55 12.18
CA ILE A 22 -23.95 -22.50 11.34
C ILE A 22 -22.46 -22.30 11.66
N ALA A 23 -22.08 -22.34 12.94
CA ALA A 23 -20.68 -22.16 13.35
C ALA A 23 -19.73 -23.21 12.73
N GLY A 24 -20.20 -24.45 12.48
CA GLY A 24 -19.42 -25.49 11.83
C GLY A 24 -19.27 -25.35 10.30
N ILE A 25 -19.98 -24.40 9.68
CA ILE A 25 -19.98 -24.16 8.23
C ILE A 25 -19.20 -22.89 7.85
N LEU A 26 -18.93 -22.01 8.83
CA LEU A 26 -18.21 -20.74 8.61
C LEU A 26 -16.69 -20.95 8.66
N ALA A 27 -15.96 -20.21 7.82
CA ALA A 27 -14.51 -20.19 7.84
C ALA A 27 -13.98 -19.38 9.04
N ASP A 28 -12.97 -19.90 9.73
CA ASP A 28 -12.12 -19.11 10.64
C ASP A 28 -11.10 -18.33 9.82
N PHE A 29 -11.09 -17.01 9.94
CA PHE A 29 -10.21 -16.16 9.16
C PHE A 29 -9.05 -15.62 10.01
N LYS A 30 -7.83 -15.68 9.47
CA LYS A 30 -6.71 -14.82 9.92
C LYS A 30 -6.65 -13.59 9.05
N VAL A 31 -6.52 -12.43 9.70
CA VAL A 31 -6.44 -11.14 9.04
C VAL A 31 -4.99 -10.71 8.98
N GLY A 32 -4.50 -10.60 7.74
CA GLY A 32 -3.25 -9.97 7.40
C GLY A 32 -3.45 -8.55 6.89
N VAL A 33 -2.35 -7.80 6.88
CA VAL A 33 -2.21 -6.50 6.24
C VAL A 33 -0.94 -6.54 5.41
N ASP A 34 -1.05 -6.16 4.14
CA ASP A 34 0.08 -6.06 3.20
C ASP A 34 0.17 -4.63 2.64
N ASN A 35 1.36 -4.03 2.69
CA ASN A 35 1.61 -2.67 2.21
C ASN A 35 2.28 -2.68 0.85
N VAL A 36 1.67 -2.04 -0.15
CA VAL A 36 2.32 -1.66 -1.40
C VAL A 36 2.97 -0.30 -1.22
N ILE A 37 4.25 -0.26 -0.85
CA ILE A 37 4.97 0.99 -0.58
C ILE A 37 5.69 1.43 -1.84
N PHE A 38 5.18 2.49 -2.48
CA PHE A 38 5.80 3.14 -3.63
C PHE A 38 6.74 4.26 -3.21
N SER A 39 7.79 4.45 -3.98
CA SER A 39 8.68 5.59 -3.86
C SER A 39 9.08 6.13 -5.21
N VAL A 40 9.15 7.45 -5.35
CA VAL A 40 9.61 8.10 -6.58
C VAL A 40 11.04 8.59 -6.39
N ASP A 41 11.96 8.06 -7.20
CA ASP A 41 13.33 8.53 -7.35
C ASP A 41 13.38 9.51 -8.53
N THR A 42 13.17 10.80 -8.24
CA THR A 42 13.20 11.87 -9.25
C THR A 42 14.60 12.18 -9.78
N ALA A 43 15.66 11.71 -9.10
CA ALA A 43 17.02 11.88 -9.60
C ALA A 43 17.33 10.93 -10.75
N GLN A 44 16.71 9.74 -10.75
CA GLN A 44 16.88 8.73 -11.79
C GLN A 44 15.62 8.49 -12.63
N ASN A 45 14.52 9.21 -12.37
CA ASN A 45 13.21 9.05 -12.99
C ASN A 45 12.68 7.62 -12.90
N ARG A 46 12.69 7.03 -11.70
CA ARG A 46 12.24 5.65 -11.46
C ARG A 46 11.17 5.58 -10.39
N LEU A 47 10.12 4.81 -10.69
CA LEU A 47 9.15 4.37 -9.69
C LEU A 47 9.65 3.09 -9.05
N LEU A 48 9.81 3.12 -7.73
CA LEU A 48 10.32 2.03 -6.92
C LEU A 48 9.19 1.45 -6.06
N VAL A 49 9.31 0.17 -5.70
CA VAL A 49 8.48 -0.50 -4.70
C VAL A 49 9.36 -1.15 -3.64
N LEU A 50 8.96 -1.05 -2.37
CA LEU A 50 9.66 -1.72 -1.28
C LEU A 50 9.26 -3.19 -1.22
N LEU A 51 10.24 -4.08 -1.26
CA LEU A 51 10.04 -5.52 -1.10
C LEU A 51 10.82 -6.04 0.11
N VAL A 52 10.30 -7.11 0.70
CA VAL A 52 10.94 -7.85 1.79
C VAL A 52 11.14 -9.32 1.44
N MET A 53 12.30 -9.86 1.78
CA MET A 53 12.64 -11.27 1.61
C MET A 53 11.99 -12.08 2.73
N ARG A 54 11.19 -13.08 2.37
CA ARG A 54 10.58 -13.99 3.34
C ARG A 54 11.63 -14.86 4.00
N ARG A 55 11.59 -14.92 5.34
CA ARG A 55 12.50 -15.71 6.18
C ARG A 55 11.86 -16.97 6.75
N GLU A 56 10.61 -17.25 6.38
CA GLU A 56 9.81 -18.35 6.89
C GLU A 56 8.96 -18.94 5.77
N GLU A 57 8.62 -20.23 5.89
CA GLU A 57 7.63 -20.88 5.04
C GLU A 57 6.21 -20.34 5.32
N PRO A 58 5.31 -20.37 4.32
CA PRO A 58 5.55 -20.74 2.93
C PRO A 58 6.37 -19.67 2.18
N PHE A 59 6.98 -20.07 1.06
CA PHE A 59 7.75 -19.20 0.15
C PHE A 59 9.05 -18.64 0.78
N LEU A 60 9.74 -19.46 1.57
CA LEU A 60 11.05 -19.11 2.13
C LEU A 60 12.01 -18.64 1.01
N GLY A 61 12.70 -17.52 1.22
CA GLY A 61 13.65 -16.97 0.26
C GLY A 61 13.03 -16.27 -0.96
N GLN A 62 11.71 -16.13 -1.03
CA GLN A 62 11.05 -15.33 -2.07
C GLN A 62 10.80 -13.88 -1.60
N TRP A 63 10.75 -12.95 -2.56
CA TRP A 63 10.38 -11.57 -2.29
C TRP A 63 8.87 -11.44 -2.09
N SER A 64 8.46 -10.48 -1.26
CA SER A 64 7.07 -10.23 -0.93
C SER A 64 6.85 -8.76 -0.61
N LEU A 65 5.60 -8.31 -0.62
CA LEU A 65 5.22 -7.03 -0.03
C LEU A 65 5.44 -7.07 1.49
N PRO A 66 5.82 -5.95 2.12
CA PRO A 66 5.83 -5.84 3.57
C PRO A 66 4.45 -6.13 4.15
N GLY A 67 4.33 -7.20 4.93
CA GLY A 67 3.05 -7.61 5.51
C GLY A 67 3.17 -8.22 6.89
N THR A 68 2.04 -8.30 7.59
CA THR A 68 1.94 -8.85 8.95
C THR A 68 0.54 -9.39 9.22
N LEU A 69 0.39 -10.20 10.26
CA LEU A 69 -0.92 -10.49 10.84
C LEU A 69 -1.30 -9.42 11.86
N VAL A 70 -2.59 -9.09 11.92
CA VAL A 70 -3.14 -8.10 12.84
C VAL A 70 -3.10 -8.64 14.27
N ARG A 71 -2.59 -7.85 15.22
CA ARG A 71 -2.50 -8.24 16.63
C ARG A 71 -3.84 -8.07 17.34
N LYS A 72 -4.03 -8.77 18.45
CA LYS A 72 -5.23 -8.60 19.28
C LYS A 72 -5.29 -7.16 19.81
N GLY A 73 -6.40 -6.47 19.55
CA GLY A 73 -6.61 -5.08 19.99
C GLY A 73 -5.94 -4.02 19.11
N GLU A 74 -5.32 -4.42 17.99
CA GLU A 74 -4.73 -3.52 17.00
C GLU A 74 -5.72 -3.26 15.86
N SER A 75 -5.79 -2.02 15.36
CA SER A 75 -6.57 -1.72 14.16
C SER A 75 -5.83 -2.15 12.89
N LEU A 76 -6.54 -2.28 11.77
CA LEU A 76 -5.92 -2.60 10.48
C LEU A 76 -4.92 -1.51 10.03
N GLU A 77 -5.26 -0.26 10.31
CA GLU A 77 -4.44 0.90 9.99
C GLU A 77 -3.19 0.95 10.88
N ASP A 78 -3.32 0.68 12.18
CA ASP A 78 -2.16 0.60 13.09
C ASP A 78 -1.21 -0.53 12.68
N ALA A 79 -1.76 -1.68 12.25
CA ALA A 79 -0.95 -2.78 11.71
C ALA A 79 -0.21 -2.36 10.43
N ALA A 80 -0.86 -1.63 9.52
CA ALA A 80 -0.25 -1.09 8.31
C ALA A 80 0.90 -0.12 8.64
N TYR A 81 0.66 0.84 9.53
CA TYR A 81 1.67 1.80 9.99
C TYR A 81 2.84 1.11 10.70
N ARG A 82 2.55 0.14 11.57
CA ARG A 82 3.57 -0.64 12.27
C ARG A 82 4.51 -1.30 11.28
N VAL A 83 3.97 -2.07 10.32
CA VAL A 83 4.81 -2.75 9.31
C VAL A 83 5.64 -1.76 8.53
N LEU A 84 5.06 -0.64 8.12
CA LEU A 84 5.80 0.41 7.41
C LEU A 84 6.95 0.95 8.26
N SER A 85 6.67 1.36 9.50
CA SER A 85 7.64 1.95 10.43
C SER A 85 8.74 0.99 10.86
N GLU A 86 8.51 -0.32 10.82
CA GLU A 86 9.52 -1.34 11.06
C GLU A 86 10.53 -1.47 9.88
N LYS A 87 10.16 -1.04 8.67
CA LYS A 87 11.03 -1.19 7.47
C LYS A 87 11.68 0.11 7.03
N ILE A 88 10.99 1.24 7.17
CA ILE A 88 11.47 2.55 6.71
C ILE A 88 11.29 3.62 7.78
N ARG A 89 12.30 4.50 7.90
CA ARG A 89 12.17 5.79 8.59
C ARG A 89 11.81 6.83 7.55
N VAL A 90 10.66 7.46 7.72
CA VAL A 90 10.16 8.52 6.85
C VAL A 90 9.29 9.47 7.69
N GLU A 91 9.37 10.76 7.42
CA GLU A 91 8.58 11.78 8.12
C GLU A 91 7.24 12.02 7.41
N ASN A 92 7.29 12.19 6.08
CA ASN A 92 6.11 12.45 5.26
C ASN A 92 5.79 11.23 4.38
N LEU A 93 4.63 10.65 4.61
CA LEU A 93 4.11 9.56 3.82
C LEU A 93 2.62 9.73 3.61
N TYR A 94 2.15 9.29 2.46
CA TYR A 94 0.74 9.06 2.22
C TYR A 94 0.45 7.57 2.40
N LEU A 95 -0.59 7.22 3.16
CA LEU A 95 -1.08 5.84 3.34
C LEU A 95 -2.59 5.82 3.12
N GLU A 96 -3.07 4.88 2.30
CA GLU A 96 -4.49 4.67 2.06
C GLU A 96 -4.81 3.18 1.97
N GLN A 97 -5.95 2.78 2.51
CA GLN A 97 -6.47 1.42 2.32
C GLN A 97 -6.79 1.16 0.85
N LEU A 98 -6.22 0.10 0.30
CA LEU A 98 -6.29 -0.21 -1.13
C LEU A 98 -7.51 -1.07 -1.47
N TYR A 99 -7.52 -2.31 -0.98
CA TYR A 99 -8.53 -3.34 -1.24
C TYR A 99 -8.36 -4.49 -0.24
N THR A 100 -9.35 -5.39 -0.15
CA THR A 100 -9.24 -6.63 0.64
C THR A 100 -9.18 -7.84 -0.27
N PHE A 101 -8.10 -8.63 -0.14
CA PHE A 101 -7.87 -9.86 -0.91
C PHE A 101 -8.20 -11.06 -0.03
N GLY A 102 -9.23 -11.81 -0.39
CA GLY A 102 -9.71 -12.98 0.36
C GLY A 102 -10.09 -14.15 -0.55
N GLY A 103 -9.50 -14.23 -1.74
CA GLY A 103 -9.72 -15.34 -2.67
C GLY A 103 -9.33 -16.68 -2.03
N PRO A 104 -10.01 -17.79 -2.37
CA PRO A 104 -9.55 -19.12 -1.95
C PRO A 104 -8.17 -19.43 -2.50
N ASP A 105 -7.41 -20.22 -1.74
CA ASP A 105 -6.08 -20.72 -2.12
C ASP A 105 -5.01 -19.62 -2.28
N ARG A 106 -5.31 -18.37 -1.87
CA ARG A 106 -4.36 -17.27 -1.91
C ARG A 106 -3.16 -17.51 -0.99
N ASP A 107 -3.40 -18.27 0.08
CA ASP A 107 -2.39 -18.75 0.99
C ASP A 107 -2.38 -20.29 0.95
N PRO A 108 -1.22 -20.93 0.68
CA PRO A 108 -1.14 -22.38 0.59
C PRO A 108 -1.48 -23.09 1.92
N ARG A 109 -1.54 -22.35 3.03
CA ARG A 109 -1.97 -22.86 4.34
C ARG A 109 -3.49 -23.03 4.46
N GLU A 110 -4.27 -22.67 3.45
CA GLU A 110 -5.74 -22.82 3.44
C GLU A 110 -6.23 -24.24 3.09
N SER A 111 -5.31 -25.17 2.80
CA SER A 111 -5.65 -26.54 2.36
C SER A 111 -6.54 -27.29 3.35
N GLN A 112 -7.56 -28.01 2.85
CA GLN A 112 -8.49 -28.80 3.67
C GLN A 112 -7.82 -29.85 4.56
N HIS A 113 -6.59 -30.24 4.25
CA HIS A 113 -5.80 -31.21 5.03
C HIS A 113 -4.91 -30.58 6.10
N GLN A 114 -4.75 -29.25 6.10
CA GLN A 114 -3.95 -28.51 7.07
C GLN A 114 -4.62 -27.17 7.39
N TYR A 115 -5.09 -27.02 8.62
CA TYR A 115 -5.71 -25.81 9.17
C TYR A 115 -7.04 -25.46 8.48
N GLY A 116 -8.17 -25.66 9.18
CA GLY A 116 -9.50 -25.20 8.74
C GLY A 116 -9.66 -23.67 8.79
N VAL A 117 -8.61 -22.95 8.40
CA VAL A 117 -8.39 -21.52 8.57
C VAL A 117 -8.14 -20.90 7.20
N ARG A 118 -8.83 -19.81 6.91
CA ARG A 118 -8.70 -19.00 5.70
C ARG A 118 -7.90 -17.73 6.00
N TYR A 119 -7.27 -17.14 4.99
CA TYR A 119 -6.53 -15.90 5.14
C TYR A 119 -7.17 -14.79 4.32
N LEU A 120 -7.33 -13.61 4.92
CA LEU A 120 -7.64 -12.38 4.21
C LEU A 120 -6.53 -11.36 4.42
N SER A 121 -6.17 -10.64 3.37
CA SER A 121 -5.27 -9.50 3.45
C SER A 121 -6.03 -8.22 3.20
N VAL A 122 -6.02 -7.32 4.18
CA VAL A 122 -6.44 -5.93 3.97
C VAL A 122 -5.21 -5.16 3.52
N SER A 123 -5.11 -4.90 2.23
CA SER A 123 -3.94 -4.25 1.67
C SER A 123 -4.06 -2.74 1.74
N TYR A 124 -2.92 -2.08 1.94
CA TYR A 124 -2.77 -0.64 1.87
C TYR A 124 -1.76 -0.31 0.78
N PHE A 125 -1.80 0.91 0.27
CA PHE A 125 -0.68 1.45 -0.49
C PHE A 125 -0.16 2.71 0.18
N ALA A 126 1.16 2.88 0.09
CA ALA A 126 1.82 4.07 0.56
C ALA A 126 2.59 4.73 -0.59
N LEU A 127 2.73 6.05 -0.52
CA LEU A 127 3.66 6.81 -1.34
C LEU A 127 4.62 7.53 -0.40
N VAL A 128 5.92 7.40 -0.67
CA VAL A 128 6.99 8.09 0.06
C VAL A 128 7.97 8.74 -0.91
N ARG A 129 8.76 9.69 -0.41
CA ARG A 129 9.87 10.24 -1.17
C ARG A 129 11.14 9.42 -0.98
N PHE A 130 11.78 9.03 -2.09
CA PHE A 130 12.96 8.16 -2.03
C PHE A 130 14.10 8.72 -1.18
N ALA A 131 14.37 10.02 -1.32
CA ALA A 131 15.46 10.69 -0.61
C ALA A 131 15.26 10.72 0.92
N GLU A 132 14.02 10.61 1.40
CA GLU A 132 13.67 10.66 2.83
C GLU A 132 13.39 9.27 3.42
N ALA A 133 13.07 8.28 2.58
CA ALA A 133 12.74 6.93 2.99
C ALA A 133 14.00 6.08 3.24
N LYS A 134 14.57 6.22 4.44
CA LYS A 134 15.74 5.45 4.86
C LYS A 134 15.33 4.05 5.31
N LEU A 135 15.90 3.02 4.69
CA LEU A 135 15.71 1.64 5.14
C LEU A 135 16.32 1.48 6.54
N ILE A 136 15.58 0.81 7.43
CA ILE A 136 16.03 0.55 8.81
C ILE A 136 17.00 -0.64 8.88
N ALA A 137 17.27 -1.33 7.76
CA ALA A 137 17.97 -2.61 7.78
C ALA A 137 19.42 -2.55 8.33
N ASP A 138 19.61 -3.30 9.42
CA ASP A 138 20.87 -3.54 10.13
C ASP A 138 21.77 -4.57 9.42
N GLY A 139 22.15 -4.32 8.16
CA GLY A 139 23.27 -5.03 7.51
C GLY A 139 23.05 -6.49 7.08
N VAL A 140 21.87 -7.09 7.27
CA VAL A 140 21.56 -8.46 6.79
C VAL A 140 20.39 -8.43 5.79
N SER A 141 20.76 -8.37 4.50
CA SER A 141 19.92 -8.33 3.30
C SER A 141 18.56 -9.03 3.45
N GLY A 142 17.48 -8.25 3.31
CA GLY A 142 16.12 -8.77 3.27
C GLY A 142 15.04 -7.69 3.08
N ILE A 143 15.43 -6.45 2.76
CA ILE A 143 14.55 -5.33 2.45
C ILE A 143 15.26 -4.55 1.33
N ALA A 144 14.56 -4.23 0.24
CA ALA A 144 15.15 -3.48 -0.86
C ALA A 144 14.09 -2.72 -1.66
N TRP A 145 14.52 -1.60 -2.23
CA TRP A 145 13.77 -0.89 -3.27
C TRP A 145 14.03 -1.54 -4.63
N TYR A 146 12.96 -1.93 -5.32
CA TYR A 146 13.00 -2.45 -6.68
C TYR A 146 12.37 -1.46 -7.65
N PRO A 147 13.00 -1.16 -8.80
CA PRO A 147 12.29 -0.53 -9.91
C PRO A 147 11.06 -1.36 -10.25
N LEU A 148 9.91 -0.71 -10.41
CA LEU A 148 8.63 -1.40 -10.62
C LEU A 148 8.68 -2.37 -11.82
N GLN A 149 9.43 -2.00 -12.86
CA GLN A 149 9.61 -2.79 -14.09
C GLN A 149 10.57 -3.98 -13.92
N GLN A 150 11.29 -4.05 -12.80
CA GLN A 150 12.29 -5.08 -12.49
C GLN A 150 11.89 -5.92 -11.27
N VAL A 151 10.62 -5.85 -10.86
CA VAL A 151 10.10 -6.63 -9.73
C VAL A 151 10.12 -8.13 -10.08
N PRO A 152 10.75 -8.98 -9.25
CA PRO A 152 10.73 -10.43 -9.45
C PRO A 152 9.33 -11.01 -9.17
N PRO A 153 9.09 -12.30 -9.50
CA PRO A 153 7.92 -13.01 -8.97
C PRO A 153 7.87 -12.90 -7.44
N LEU A 154 6.69 -12.56 -6.92
CA LEU A 154 6.46 -12.36 -5.49
C LEU A 154 5.72 -13.57 -4.90
N ALA A 155 5.95 -13.82 -3.62
CA ALA A 155 5.23 -14.83 -2.86
C ALA A 155 3.71 -14.55 -2.84
N PHE A 156 2.91 -15.61 -2.68
CA PHE A 156 1.44 -15.54 -2.62
C PHE A 156 0.83 -14.89 -3.88
N ASP A 157 -0.22 -14.10 -3.69
CA ASP A 157 -0.90 -13.29 -4.70
C ASP A 157 -0.32 -11.86 -4.82
N HIS A 158 0.87 -11.59 -4.26
CA HIS A 158 1.40 -10.23 -4.11
C HIS A 158 1.69 -9.52 -5.44
N ASN A 159 1.95 -10.23 -6.54
CA ASN A 159 2.01 -9.60 -7.86
C ASN A 159 0.65 -8.97 -8.23
N GLN A 160 -0.47 -9.60 -7.89
CA GLN A 160 -1.81 -9.05 -8.14
C GLN A 160 -2.07 -7.82 -7.26
N VAL A 161 -1.70 -7.89 -5.98
CA VAL A 161 -1.80 -6.78 -5.03
C VAL A 161 -0.99 -5.57 -5.52
N LEU A 162 0.25 -5.79 -5.95
CA LEU A 162 1.13 -4.75 -6.50
C LEU A 162 0.54 -4.11 -7.76
N GLN A 163 0.05 -4.91 -8.71
CA GLN A 163 -0.56 -4.40 -9.94
C GLN A 163 -1.83 -3.57 -9.64
N TYR A 164 -2.63 -4.01 -8.67
CA TYR A 164 -3.79 -3.24 -8.23
C TYR A 164 -3.36 -1.92 -7.55
N GLY A 165 -2.35 -1.96 -6.68
CA GLY A 165 -1.77 -0.79 -6.03
C GLY A 165 -1.23 0.22 -7.03
N TYR A 166 -0.53 -0.24 -8.06
CA TYR A 166 0.04 0.63 -9.09
C TYR A 166 -1.05 1.34 -9.91
N ARG A 167 -2.11 0.62 -10.31
CA ARG A 167 -3.27 1.23 -10.95
C ARG A 167 -3.92 2.28 -10.05
N ARG A 168 -4.08 1.97 -8.76
CA ARG A 168 -4.66 2.93 -7.80
C ARG A 168 -3.81 4.19 -7.68
N LEU A 169 -2.48 4.06 -7.57
CA LEU A 169 -1.57 5.19 -7.49
C LEU A 169 -1.69 6.09 -8.74
N ARG A 170 -1.66 5.51 -9.94
CA ARG A 170 -1.82 6.25 -11.20
C ARG A 170 -3.13 7.04 -11.22
N ASN A 171 -4.24 6.36 -10.94
CA ASN A 171 -5.54 6.99 -10.92
C ASN A 171 -5.58 8.12 -9.88
N LYS A 172 -5.05 7.90 -8.67
CA LYS A 172 -5.02 8.92 -7.60
C LYS A 172 -4.25 10.17 -8.00
N LEU A 173 -3.15 10.05 -8.74
CA LEU A 173 -2.42 11.23 -9.22
C LEU A 173 -3.24 12.06 -10.23
N GLU A 174 -4.20 11.47 -10.94
CA GLU A 174 -5.05 12.19 -11.89
C GLU A 174 -6.16 13.01 -11.24
N TYR A 175 -6.49 12.78 -9.96
CA TYR A 175 -7.61 13.47 -9.31
C TYR A 175 -7.39 13.92 -7.87
N SER A 176 -6.29 13.55 -7.22
CA SER A 176 -6.05 13.85 -5.80
C SER A 176 -4.69 14.54 -5.59
N PRO A 177 -4.53 15.32 -4.50
CA PRO A 177 -3.29 16.03 -4.21
C PRO A 177 -2.19 15.10 -3.64
N VAL A 178 -2.25 13.78 -3.86
CA VAL A 178 -1.37 12.79 -3.23
C VAL A 178 0.12 13.08 -3.42
N ALA A 179 0.50 13.72 -4.52
CA ALA A 179 1.88 14.16 -4.74
C ALA A 179 2.36 15.20 -3.71
N PHE A 180 1.48 16.09 -3.25
CA PHE A 180 1.83 17.16 -2.31
C PHE A 180 2.03 16.65 -0.88
N GLU A 181 1.41 15.51 -0.53
CA GLU A 181 1.60 14.84 0.78
C GLU A 181 3.02 14.27 0.95
N VAL A 182 3.72 14.04 -0.16
CA VAL A 182 5.06 13.42 -0.15
C VAL A 182 6.16 14.35 -0.65
N LEU A 183 5.81 15.47 -1.27
CA LEU A 183 6.76 16.49 -1.70
C LEU A 183 7.36 17.24 -0.51
N PRO A 184 8.54 17.87 -0.69
CA PRO A 184 9.08 18.74 0.34
C PRO A 184 8.15 19.93 0.54
N GLU A 185 8.26 20.59 1.70
CA GLU A 185 7.54 21.83 1.99
C GLU A 185 7.72 22.88 0.87
N LEU A 186 8.92 22.93 0.29
CA LEU A 186 9.26 23.77 -0.86
C LEU A 186 9.73 22.92 -2.04
N PHE A 187 9.07 23.07 -3.19
CA PHE A 187 9.38 22.31 -4.40
C PHE A 187 9.35 23.20 -5.64
N THR A 188 10.03 22.77 -6.70
CA THR A 188 9.89 23.42 -8.02
C THR A 188 8.78 22.75 -8.83
N LEU A 189 8.20 23.47 -9.81
CA LEU A 189 7.25 22.83 -10.74
C LEU A 189 7.89 21.71 -11.56
N SER A 190 9.20 21.76 -11.78
CA SER A 190 9.94 20.67 -12.42
C SER A 190 9.98 19.43 -11.53
N ASP A 191 10.18 19.57 -10.21
CA ASP A 191 10.18 18.42 -9.28
C ASP A 191 8.83 17.69 -9.33
N LEU A 192 7.75 18.47 -9.26
CA LEU A 192 6.39 17.96 -9.34
C LEU A 192 6.10 17.33 -10.71
N TYR A 193 6.50 17.98 -11.81
CA TYR A 193 6.33 17.41 -13.15
C TYR A 193 7.08 16.08 -13.30
N GLN A 194 8.32 15.97 -12.80
CA GLN A 194 9.09 14.73 -12.84
C GLN A 194 8.43 13.62 -12.02
N LEU A 195 7.83 13.95 -10.87
CA LEU A 195 7.05 12.99 -10.09
C LEU A 195 5.89 12.42 -10.92
N TYR A 196 5.08 13.29 -11.53
CA TYR A 196 3.94 12.88 -12.36
C TYR A 196 4.40 12.07 -13.58
N THR A 197 5.41 12.56 -14.29
CA THR A 197 5.97 11.88 -15.47
C THR A 197 6.49 10.48 -15.12
N THR A 198 7.18 10.33 -13.99
CA THR A 198 7.75 9.05 -13.55
C THR A 198 6.66 8.01 -13.27
N VAL A 199 5.48 8.43 -12.80
CA VAL A 199 4.38 7.52 -12.43
C VAL A 199 3.38 7.30 -13.56
N LEU A 200 3.02 8.36 -14.30
CA LEU A 200 2.01 8.33 -15.36
C LEU A 200 2.60 7.98 -16.74
N GLY A 201 3.91 8.16 -16.92
CA GLY A 201 4.64 7.98 -18.17
C GLY A 201 4.82 9.30 -18.95
N GLU A 202 5.78 9.32 -19.88
CA GLU A 202 6.17 10.53 -20.63
C GLU A 202 5.06 11.15 -21.50
N ASN A 203 4.06 10.35 -21.86
CA ASN A 203 2.98 10.78 -22.75
C ASN A 203 1.80 11.44 -22.02
N PHE A 204 1.87 11.66 -20.71
CA PHE A 204 0.72 12.18 -19.94
C PHE A 204 0.43 13.67 -20.22
N SER A 205 1.48 14.50 -20.38
CA SER A 205 1.41 15.94 -20.70
C SER A 205 2.80 16.46 -21.00
N ASP A 206 2.93 17.53 -21.79
CA ASP A 206 4.17 18.31 -21.82
C ASP A 206 4.27 19.27 -20.62
N TYR A 207 5.50 19.72 -20.33
CA TYR A 207 5.79 20.59 -19.19
C TYR A 207 5.08 21.96 -19.26
N SER A 208 4.92 22.54 -20.45
CA SER A 208 4.35 23.88 -20.60
C SER A 208 2.86 23.87 -20.29
N ASN A 209 2.15 22.86 -20.81
CA ASN A 209 0.74 22.63 -20.52
C ASN A 209 0.51 22.28 -19.05
N PHE A 210 1.31 21.37 -18.50
CA PHE A 210 1.28 21.02 -17.07
C PHE A 210 1.42 22.27 -16.20
N ARG A 211 2.47 23.08 -16.44
CA ARG A 211 2.73 24.32 -15.72
C ARG A 211 1.58 25.31 -15.82
N SER A 212 1.09 25.56 -17.03
CA SER A 212 0.02 26.55 -17.28
C SER A 212 -1.27 26.18 -16.55
N ARG A 213 -1.69 24.91 -16.62
CA ARG A 213 -2.89 24.41 -15.94
C ARG A 213 -2.75 24.46 -14.43
N LEU A 214 -1.63 23.96 -13.91
CA LEU A 214 -1.40 23.89 -12.47
C LEU A 214 -1.39 25.28 -11.82
N LEU A 215 -0.74 26.27 -12.44
CA LEU A 215 -0.73 27.64 -11.92
C LEU A 215 -2.13 28.30 -11.98
N LYS A 216 -2.94 27.97 -12.99
CA LYS A 216 -4.33 28.47 -13.09
C LYS A 216 -5.25 27.95 -11.98
N LEU A 217 -4.93 26.80 -11.37
CA LEU A 217 -5.72 26.24 -10.28
C LEU A 217 -5.59 27.04 -8.97
N GLY A 218 -4.53 27.85 -8.84
CA GLY A 218 -4.41 28.83 -7.76
C GLY A 218 -4.11 28.27 -6.36
N PHE A 219 -3.85 26.97 -6.22
CA PHE A 219 -3.50 26.35 -4.93
C PHE A 219 -1.99 26.24 -4.67
N LEU A 220 -1.17 26.92 -5.48
CA LEU A 220 0.28 27.01 -5.29
C LEU A 220 0.69 28.43 -4.95
N GLN A 221 1.37 28.58 -3.82
CA GLN A 221 1.95 29.85 -3.40
C GLN A 221 3.38 29.98 -3.95
N ASP A 222 3.65 31.01 -4.77
CA ASP A 222 5.02 31.38 -5.14
C ASP A 222 5.70 32.04 -3.93
N THR A 223 6.84 31.49 -3.52
CA THR A 223 7.59 31.99 -2.36
C THR A 223 8.47 33.20 -2.67
N GLY A 224 8.64 33.54 -3.95
CA GLY A 224 9.60 34.54 -4.42
C GLY A 224 11.06 34.06 -4.40
N VAL A 225 11.34 32.90 -3.79
CA VAL A 225 12.67 32.30 -3.72
C VAL A 225 12.93 31.47 -4.98
N LYS A 226 14.17 31.52 -5.48
CA LYS A 226 14.61 30.73 -6.64
C LYS A 226 15.82 29.89 -6.28
N ILE A 227 15.90 28.69 -6.87
CA ILE A 227 17.02 27.76 -6.71
C ILE A 227 17.69 27.49 -8.06
N SER A 228 19.02 27.34 -8.04
CA SER A 228 19.79 26.84 -9.19
C SER A 228 20.38 25.48 -8.84
N ARG A 229 20.13 24.46 -9.68
CA ARG A 229 20.64 23.09 -9.50
C ARG A 229 21.64 22.68 -10.58
N GLY A 230 22.20 23.65 -11.33
CA GLY A 230 23.16 23.40 -12.41
C GLY A 230 23.20 24.54 -13.42
N ALA A 231 23.60 24.21 -14.66
CA ALA A 231 23.55 25.15 -15.76
C ALA A 231 22.09 25.32 -16.25
N GLY A 232 21.50 26.49 -16.01
CA GLY A 232 20.13 26.79 -16.42
C GLY A 232 19.54 28.00 -15.71
N ARG A 233 18.34 28.39 -16.10
CA ARG A 233 17.60 29.47 -15.44
C ARG A 233 17.19 29.02 -14.03
N PRO A 234 17.36 29.86 -12.99
CA PRO A 234 16.87 29.56 -11.65
C PRO A 234 15.37 29.25 -11.64
N ALA A 235 14.97 28.18 -10.96
CA ALA A 235 13.59 27.73 -10.82
C ALA A 235 12.94 28.36 -9.59
N SER A 236 11.70 28.84 -9.70
CA SER A 236 10.92 29.31 -8.55
C SER A 236 10.55 28.16 -7.63
N LEU A 237 10.60 28.42 -6.32
CA LEU A 237 10.10 27.53 -5.29
C LEU A 237 8.65 27.88 -4.95
N TYR A 238 7.82 26.85 -4.91
CA TYR A 238 6.41 26.91 -4.57
C TYR A 238 6.14 26.13 -3.29
N ARG A 239 5.03 26.47 -2.65
CA ARG A 239 4.45 25.78 -1.50
C ARG A 239 3.01 25.39 -1.84
N PHE A 240 2.59 24.22 -1.38
CA PHE A 240 1.20 23.79 -1.49
C PHE A 240 0.33 24.56 -0.49
N ASP A 241 -0.76 25.17 -0.97
CA ASP A 241 -1.74 25.87 -0.16
C ASP A 241 -2.98 25.00 0.02
N ALA A 242 -3.09 24.37 1.21
CA ALA A 242 -4.18 23.45 1.54
C ALA A 242 -5.55 24.16 1.62
N ASP A 243 -5.57 25.43 2.04
CA ASP A 243 -6.81 26.22 2.15
C ASP A 243 -7.33 26.59 0.77
N ALA A 244 -6.43 27.04 -0.12
CA ALA A 244 -6.76 27.29 -1.52
C ALA A 244 -7.12 26.00 -2.29
N PHE A 245 -6.59 24.85 -1.85
CA PHE A 245 -6.93 23.55 -2.43
C PHE A 245 -8.30 23.01 -1.98
N ALA A 246 -8.79 23.37 -0.80
CA ALA A 246 -10.02 22.81 -0.22
C ALA A 246 -11.23 22.76 -1.18
N PRO A 247 -11.50 23.77 -2.04
CA PRO A 247 -12.60 23.75 -3.02
C PRO A 247 -12.44 22.75 -4.18
N PHE A 248 -11.25 22.15 -4.32
CA PHE A 248 -10.88 21.19 -5.37
C PHE A 248 -10.81 19.74 -4.86
N LYS A 249 -10.97 19.51 -3.55
CA LYS A 249 -10.73 18.20 -2.92
C LYS A 249 -11.54 17.04 -3.55
N ASP A 250 -12.75 17.33 -4.02
CA ASP A 250 -13.64 16.36 -4.66
C ASP A 250 -13.72 16.51 -6.18
N LYS A 251 -12.92 17.42 -6.76
CA LYS A 251 -12.87 17.67 -8.19
C LYS A 251 -11.69 16.93 -8.80
N PRO A 252 -11.87 16.24 -9.93
CA PRO A 252 -10.74 15.64 -10.61
C PRO A 252 -9.80 16.76 -11.06
N LEU A 253 -8.57 16.71 -10.54
CA LEU A 253 -7.44 17.51 -10.99
C LEU A 253 -6.97 16.98 -12.35
N VAL A 254 -7.81 17.11 -13.37
CA VAL A 254 -7.45 16.64 -14.72
C VAL A 254 -6.33 17.52 -15.26
N PHE A 255 -5.10 17.08 -15.02
CA PHE A 255 -3.88 17.63 -15.61
C PHE A 255 -3.70 17.20 -17.07
N ILE A 256 -4.68 16.44 -17.62
CA ILE A 256 -4.74 15.87 -18.97
C ILE A 256 -5.37 16.85 -19.96
#